data_AF-R1GP47-F1
#
_entry.id   AF-R1GP47-F1
#
_cell.length_a   1.000
_cell.length_b   1.000
_cell.length_c   1.000
_cell.angle_alpha   90.00
_cell.angle_beta   90.00
_cell.angle_gamma   90.00
#
_symmetry.space_group_name_H-M   'P 1'
#
loop_
_entity.id
_entity.type
_entity.pdbx_description
1 polymer ?
#
loop_
_entity_poly.entity_id
_entity_poly.type
_entity_poly.pdbx_seq_one_letter_code
_entity_poly.pdbx_strand_id
1 'polypeptide(L)'
;MQTTQETRAERAERAQRVPPLPEEIWDMITGYTGHEAQKQLRLSCHMLSRIAAVYLFDTVYLEIQKESIERMISIAFHDVLRHHVKQLVLLECSQLVPFVSWKEWYSHIDNLSDRESHLKAPQHES
;
A
#
# COMPACT_ATOMS: atom_id res chain seq x y z
N MET A 1 -41.91 -16.01 -3.75
CA MET A 1 -40.67 -15.36 -4.25
C MET A 1 -39.57 -16.40 -4.23
N GLN A 2 -39.22 -16.97 -5.40
CA GLN A 2 -38.18 -17.99 -5.51
C GLN A 2 -36.88 -17.30 -5.97
N THR A 3 -35.89 -17.25 -5.09
CA THR A 3 -34.51 -16.90 -5.45
C THR A 3 -33.85 -18.15 -6.05
N THR A 4 -33.76 -18.19 -7.37
CA THR A 4 -32.99 -19.23 -8.09
C THR A 4 -31.51 -19.06 -7.77
N GLN A 5 -30.93 -20.01 -7.03
CA GLN A 5 -29.48 -20.07 -6.83
C GLN A 5 -28.82 -20.53 -8.14
N GLU A 6 -28.29 -19.57 -8.91
CA GLU A 6 -27.48 -19.89 -10.09
C GLU A 6 -26.26 -20.73 -9.72
N THR A 7 -26.03 -21.80 -10.47
CA THR A 7 -24.90 -22.69 -10.29
C THR A 7 -23.60 -22.04 -10.81
N ARG A 8 -22.45 -22.43 -10.24
CA ARG A 8 -21.13 -21.89 -10.64
C ARG A 8 -20.84 -22.08 -12.14
N ALA A 9 -21.37 -23.14 -12.74
CA ALA A 9 -21.24 -23.43 -14.17
C ALA A 9 -21.99 -22.41 -15.05
N GLU A 10 -23.25 -22.08 -14.69
CA GLU A 10 -24.05 -21.08 -15.41
C GLU A 10 -23.43 -19.67 -15.34
N ARG A 11 -22.81 -19.33 -14.20
CA ARG A 11 -22.07 -18.07 -14.04
C ARG A 11 -20.82 -18.01 -14.91
N ALA A 12 -20.06 -19.10 -15.00
CA ALA A 12 -18.87 -19.17 -15.84
C ALA A 12 -19.22 -19.08 -17.34
N GLU A 13 -20.30 -19.73 -17.76
CA GLU A 13 -20.77 -19.68 -19.15
C GLU A 13 -21.29 -18.28 -19.53
N ARG A 14 -21.98 -17.58 -18.62
CA ARG A 14 -22.33 -16.16 -18.83
C ARG A 14 -21.12 -15.26 -18.88
N ALA A 15 -20.13 -15.46 -18.00
CA ALA A 15 -18.91 -14.67 -18.00
C ALA A 15 -18.12 -14.80 -19.31
N GLN A 16 -18.16 -15.95 -19.98
CA GLN A 16 -17.56 -16.14 -21.30
C GLN A 16 -18.25 -15.36 -22.42
N ARG A 17 -19.52 -14.98 -22.25
CA ARG A 17 -20.30 -14.21 -23.24
C ARG A 17 -20.15 -12.70 -23.09
N VAL A 18 -19.59 -12.23 -21.98
CA VAL A 18 -19.31 -10.81 -21.77
C VAL A 18 -17.92 -10.51 -22.30
N PRO A 19 -17.76 -9.63 -23.30
CA PRO A 19 -16.44 -9.24 -23.76
C PRO A 19 -15.68 -8.61 -22.59
N PRO A 20 -14.38 -8.93 -22.42
CA PRO A 20 -13.60 -8.37 -21.33
C PRO A 20 -13.60 -6.84 -21.45
N LEU A 21 -13.84 -6.17 -20.33
CA LEU A 21 -13.73 -4.72 -20.28
C LEU A 21 -12.31 -4.31 -20.70
N PRO A 22 -12.15 -3.27 -21.55
CA PRO A 22 -10.85 -2.72 -21.88
C PRO A 22 -10.09 -2.28 -20.63
N GLU A 23 -8.76 -2.36 -20.67
CA GLU A 23 -7.91 -2.01 -19.52
C GLU A 23 -8.10 -0.56 -19.08
N GLU A 24 -8.38 0.36 -20.02
CA GLU A 24 -8.60 1.77 -19.76
C GLU A 24 -9.84 1.99 -18.88
N ILE A 25 -10.87 1.16 -19.04
CA ILE A 25 -12.08 1.26 -18.20
C ILE A 25 -11.77 0.76 -16.80
N TRP A 26 -10.99 -0.32 -16.67
CA TRP A 26 -10.53 -0.81 -15.37
C TRP A 26 -9.62 0.18 -14.66
N ASP A 27 -8.78 0.88 -15.40
CA ASP A 27 -7.94 1.96 -14.88
C ASP A 27 -8.79 3.09 -14.31
N MET A 28 -9.76 3.60 -15.09
CA MET A 28 -10.70 4.61 -14.61
C MET A 28 -11.47 4.16 -13.36
N ILE A 29 -12.05 2.95 -13.37
CA ILE A 29 -12.76 2.41 -12.21
C ILE A 29 -11.83 2.39 -10.99
N THR A 30 -10.62 1.88 -11.15
CA THR A 30 -9.63 1.78 -10.06
C THR A 30 -9.27 3.16 -9.51
N GLY A 31 -9.12 4.16 -10.38
CA GLY A 31 -8.84 5.55 -10.00
C GLY A 31 -9.94 6.20 -9.14
N TYR A 32 -11.19 5.74 -9.25
CA TYR A 32 -12.29 6.19 -8.39
C TYR A 32 -12.45 5.35 -7.11
N THR A 33 -11.70 4.27 -6.93
CA THR A 33 -11.75 3.46 -5.71
C THR A 33 -10.81 4.01 -4.63
N GLY A 34 -11.19 3.84 -3.36
CA GLY A 34 -10.33 4.22 -2.24
C GLY A 34 -9.11 3.30 -2.07
N HIS A 35 -8.10 3.78 -1.35
CA HIS A 35 -6.82 3.09 -1.15
C HIS A 35 -6.96 1.64 -0.65
N GLU A 36 -7.89 1.37 0.26
CA GLU A 36 -8.11 0.01 0.77
C GLU A 36 -8.71 -0.92 -0.29
N ALA A 37 -9.66 -0.42 -1.09
CA ALA A 37 -10.23 -1.18 -2.20
C ALA A 37 -9.16 -1.46 -3.28
N GLN A 38 -8.27 -0.51 -3.55
CA GLN A 38 -7.13 -0.70 -4.46
C GLN A 38 -6.20 -1.83 -3.99
N LYS A 39 -5.95 -1.97 -2.68
CA LYS A 39 -5.18 -3.11 -2.14
C LYS A 39 -5.88 -4.44 -2.41
N GLN A 40 -7.19 -4.51 -2.20
CA GLN A 40 -7.97 -5.73 -2.46
C GLN A 40 -8.01 -6.09 -3.95
N LEU A 41 -8.12 -5.08 -4.83
CA LEU A 41 -8.04 -5.27 -6.28
C LEU A 41 -6.71 -5.91 -6.70
N ARG A 42 -5.59 -5.59 -6.03
CA ARG A 42 -4.30 -6.21 -6.34
C ARG A 42 -4.24 -7.71 -6.11
N LEU A 43 -5.08 -8.23 -5.22
CA LEU A 43 -5.15 -9.65 -4.87
C LEU A 43 -6.09 -10.43 -5.79
N SER A 44 -6.85 -9.73 -6.65
CA SER A 44 -7.89 -10.35 -7.48
C SER A 44 -7.33 -11.04 -8.72
N CYS A 45 -6.54 -10.34 -9.54
CA CYS A 45 -5.91 -10.90 -10.73
C CYS A 45 -4.70 -10.07 -11.18
N HIS A 46 -3.86 -10.62 -12.07
CA HIS A 46 -2.65 -9.95 -12.56
C HIS A 46 -2.91 -8.57 -13.21
N MET A 47 -3.98 -8.44 -14.00
CA MET A 47 -4.34 -7.17 -14.66
C MET A 47 -4.68 -6.10 -13.63
N LEU A 48 -5.59 -6.40 -12.70
CA LEU A 48 -5.98 -5.49 -11.63
C LEU A 48 -4.81 -5.19 -10.68
N SER A 49 -3.91 -6.17 -10.47
CA SER A 49 -2.67 -5.96 -9.72
C SER A 49 -1.78 -4.91 -10.36
N ARG A 50 -1.60 -4.97 -11.68
CA ARG A 50 -0.82 -3.97 -12.42
C ARG A 50 -1.46 -2.59 -12.38
N ILE A 51 -2.78 -2.51 -12.62
CA ILE A 51 -3.52 -1.24 -12.63
C ILE A 51 -3.50 -0.60 -11.24
N ALA A 52 -3.89 -1.33 -10.20
CA ALA A 52 -3.94 -0.80 -8.83
C ALA A 52 -2.55 -0.45 -8.27
N ALA A 53 -1.48 -1.11 -8.72
CA ALA A 53 -0.12 -0.76 -8.32
C ALA A 53 0.26 0.67 -8.71
N VAL A 54 -0.23 1.17 -9.86
CA VAL A 54 0.03 2.56 -10.28
C VAL A 54 -0.51 3.54 -9.23
N TYR A 55 -1.72 3.33 -8.74
CA TYR A 55 -2.36 4.22 -7.77
C TYR A 55 -1.77 4.10 -6.35
N LEU A 56 -1.44 2.89 -5.93
CA LEU A 56 -0.92 2.62 -4.58
C LEU A 56 0.52 3.08 -4.39
N PHE A 57 1.29 3.12 -5.48
CA PHE A 57 2.71 3.43 -5.42
C PHE A 57 3.07 4.71 -6.17
N ASP A 58 2.10 5.53 -6.58
CA ASP A 58 2.36 6.82 -7.24
C ASP A 58 3.15 7.79 -6.34
N THR A 59 2.81 7.80 -5.04
CA THR A 59 3.44 8.65 -4.04
C THR A 59 3.98 7.81 -2.88
N VAL A 60 5.26 8.02 -2.54
CA VAL A 60 5.90 7.37 -1.40
C VAL A 60 6.29 8.42 -0.37
N TYR A 61 5.82 8.22 0.87
CA TYR A 61 6.13 9.07 2.01
C TYR A 61 7.24 8.41 2.84
N LEU A 62 8.29 9.16 3.15
CA LEU A 62 9.43 8.68 3.94
C LEU A 62 9.81 9.72 4.99
N GLU A 63 9.86 9.31 6.26
CA GLU A 63 10.46 10.13 7.31
C GLU A 63 11.97 10.12 7.19
N ILE A 64 12.65 11.26 7.34
CA ILE A 64 14.12 11.31 7.22
C ILE A 64 14.76 10.68 8.47
N GLN A 65 15.08 9.39 8.35
CA GLN A 65 15.81 8.58 9.32
C GLN A 65 16.92 7.81 8.60
N LYS A 66 17.89 7.24 9.33
CA LYS A 66 19.04 6.53 8.72
C LYS A 66 18.56 5.34 7.87
N GLU A 67 17.57 4.61 8.36
CA GLU A 67 16.91 3.47 7.72
C GLU A 67 16.11 3.88 6.48
N SER A 68 15.66 5.13 6.42
CA SER A 68 14.87 5.64 5.29
C SER A 68 15.70 5.82 4.04
N ILE A 69 17.01 6.09 4.17
CA ILE A 69 17.93 6.13 3.03
C ILE A 69 18.02 4.74 2.37
N GLU A 70 18.10 3.68 3.18
CA GLU A 70 18.12 2.31 2.68
C GLU A 70 16.80 1.92 2.00
N ARG A 71 15.67 2.39 2.54
CA ARG A 71 14.35 2.22 1.90
C ARG A 71 14.25 2.98 0.57
N MET A 72 14.77 4.20 0.48
CA MET A 72 14.83 4.96 -0.79
C MET A 72 15.63 4.21 -1.85
N ILE A 73 16.82 3.73 -1.48
CA ILE A 73 17.66 2.91 -2.35
C ILE A 73 16.88 1.68 -2.80
N SER A 74 16.23 0.98 -1.86
CA SER A 74 15.44 -0.21 -2.17
C SER A 74 14.31 0.09 -3.17
N ILE A 75 13.59 1.20 -3.01
CA ILE A 75 12.52 1.62 -3.94
C ILE A 75 13.09 1.96 -5.32
N ALA A 76 14.20 2.70 -5.38
CA ALA A 76 14.83 3.11 -6.64
C ALA A 76 15.32 1.93 -7.48
N PHE A 77 15.79 0.86 -6.82
CA PHE A 77 16.26 -0.36 -7.48
C PHE A 77 15.20 -1.46 -7.59
N HIS A 78 13.98 -1.23 -7.10
CA HIS A 78 12.92 -2.24 -7.16
C HIS A 78 12.32 -2.33 -8.58
N ASP A 79 12.33 -3.52 -9.18
CA ASP A 79 11.92 -3.75 -10.57
C ASP A 79 10.51 -3.25 -10.91
N VAL A 80 9.57 -3.43 -9.97
CA VAL A 80 8.19 -2.97 -10.13
C VAL A 80 8.00 -1.51 -9.68
N LEU A 81 8.35 -1.18 -8.43
CA LEU A 81 8.02 0.12 -7.83
C LEU A 81 8.68 1.30 -8.56
N ARG A 82 9.91 1.14 -9.08
CA ARG A 82 10.65 2.24 -9.72
C ARG A 82 9.92 2.89 -10.89
N HIS A 83 9.01 2.16 -11.54
CA HIS A 83 8.24 2.66 -12.69
C HIS A 83 6.89 3.29 -12.29
N HIS A 84 6.46 3.09 -11.04
CA HIS A 84 5.17 3.56 -10.55
C HIS A 84 5.31 4.77 -9.62
N VAL A 85 6.43 4.88 -8.90
CA VAL A 85 6.70 6.02 -8.01
C VAL A 85 7.00 7.28 -8.82
N LYS A 86 6.09 8.25 -8.77
CA LYS A 86 6.23 9.57 -9.39
C LYS A 86 6.58 10.65 -8.39
N GLN A 87 6.15 10.49 -7.15
CA GLN A 87 6.35 11.47 -6.09
C GLN A 87 7.02 10.81 -4.88
N LEU A 88 8.09 11.44 -4.41
CA LEU A 88 8.75 11.09 -3.16
C LEU A 88 8.58 12.27 -2.21
N VAL A 89 7.86 12.04 -1.10
CA VAL A 89 7.60 13.04 -0.09
C VAL A 89 8.45 12.72 1.13
N LEU A 90 9.43 13.58 1.40
CA LEU A 90 10.24 13.51 2.61
C LEU A 90 9.50 14.22 3.74
N LEU A 91 9.19 13.47 4.80
CA LEU A 91 8.63 14.00 6.03
C LEU A 91 9.81 14.37 6.93
N GLU A 92 10.07 15.67 7.07
CA GLU A 92 10.97 16.17 8.09
C GLU A 92 10.32 15.95 9.45
N CYS A 93 10.96 15.15 10.30
CA CYS A 93 10.54 15.00 11.69
C CYS A 93 10.96 16.27 12.44
N SER A 94 10.12 17.30 12.37
CA SER A 94 10.44 18.65 12.84
C SER A 94 10.33 18.83 14.36
N GLN A 95 10.25 17.74 15.13
CA GLN A 95 10.18 17.83 16.59
C GLN A 95 11.59 17.81 17.19
N LEU A 96 12.21 18.98 17.24
CA LEU A 96 13.34 19.20 18.15
C LEU A 96 12.78 19.14 19.58
N VAL A 97 13.00 18.00 20.24
CA VAL A 97 12.64 17.84 21.66
C VAL A 97 13.82 18.38 22.48
N PRO A 98 13.65 19.49 23.23
CA PRO A 98 14.67 19.94 24.16
C PRO A 98 14.73 18.97 25.34
N PHE A 99 15.91 18.39 25.58
CA PHE A 99 16.15 17.53 26.74
C PHE A 99 16.86 18.33 27.81
N VAL A 100 16.36 18.25 29.04
CA VAL A 100 16.93 18.96 30.20
C VAL A 100 18.15 18.19 30.74
N SER A 101 18.28 16.89 30.40
CA SER A 101 19.43 16.07 30.78
C SER A 101 19.73 14.94 29.78
N TRP A 102 20.98 14.48 29.78
CA TRP A 102 21.38 13.28 29.03
C TRP A 102 20.62 12.02 29.44
N LYS A 103 20.20 11.91 30.71
CA LYS A 103 19.41 10.77 31.20
C LYS A 103 18.02 10.73 30.56
N GLU A 104 17.39 11.88 30.44
CA GLU A 104 16.08 12.03 29.76
C GLU A 104 16.18 11.68 28.28
N TRP A 105 17.23 12.16 27.60
CA TRP A 105 17.53 11.81 26.23
C TRP A 105 17.74 10.30 26.05
N TYR A 106 18.54 9.67 26.93
CA TYR A 106 18.84 8.24 26.86
C TYR A 106 17.57 7.39 27.05
N SER A 107 16.72 7.73 28.02
CA SER A 107 15.42 7.07 28.21
C SER A 107 14.48 7.31 27.03
N HIS A 108 14.53 8.47 26.37
CA HIS A 108 13.73 8.73 25.18
C HIS A 108 14.16 7.84 24.00
N ILE A 109 15.46 7.66 23.79
CA ILE A 109 15.98 6.77 22.74
C ILE A 109 15.66 5.30 23.02
N ASP A 110 15.82 4.83 24.26
CA ASP A 110 15.46 3.45 24.64
C ASP A 110 13.97 3.17 24.36
N ASN A 111 13.10 4.11 24.74
CA ASN A 111 11.67 4.00 24.49
C ASN A 111 11.29 4.06 22.99
N LEU A 112 12.11 4.69 22.14
CA LEU A 112 11.90 4.70 20.68
C LEU A 112 12.20 3.32 20.08
N SER A 113 13.28 2.65 20.54
CA SER A 113 13.61 1.27 20.14
C SER A 113 12.49 0.28 20.49
N ASP A 114 11.84 0.45 21.64
CA ASP A 114 10.71 -0.37 22.06
C ASP A 114 9.43 -0.06 21.25
N ARG A 115 9.18 1.20 20.89
CA ARG A 115 8.03 1.59 20.07
C ARG A 115 8.10 1.09 18.63
N GLU A 116 9.29 1.04 18.03
CA GLU A 116 9.50 0.43 16.72
C GLU A 116 9.22 -1.08 16.73
N SER A 117 9.40 -1.74 17.87
CA SER A 117 9.07 -3.15 18.07
C SER A 117 7.54 -3.39 18.09
N HIS A 118 6.75 -2.40 18.49
CA HIS A 118 5.28 -2.48 18.58
C HIS A 118 4.55 -2.01 17.31
N LEU A 119 5.18 -1.22 16.44
CA LEU A 119 4.61 -0.80 15.15
C LEU A 119 4.76 -1.87 14.04
N LYS A 120 5.39 -3.01 14.33
CA LYS A 120 5.47 -4.18 13.43
C LYS A 120 4.24 -5.11 13.41
N ALA A 121 3.13 -4.74 14.05
CA ALA A 121 1.90 -5.54 14.00
C ALA A 121 0.65 -4.69 13.71
N PRO A 122 0.08 -4.77 12.49
CA PRO A 122 -1.35 -4.93 12.36
C PRO A 122 -1.69 -6.39 12.62
N GLN A 123 -2.55 -6.57 13.61
CA GLN A 123 -3.12 -7.84 14.02
C GLN A 123 -3.77 -8.55 12.82
N HIS A 124 -3.34 -9.79 12.60
CA HIS A 124 -4.16 -10.81 11.97
C HIS A 124 -5.34 -11.05 12.91
N GLU A 125 -6.52 -10.51 12.59
CA GLU A 125 -7.77 -10.98 13.18
C GLU A 125 -8.85 -11.10 12.10
N SER A 126 -9.33 -12.34 12.01
CA SER A 126 -10.48 -12.90 11.27
C SER A 126 -10.32 -13.12 9.77
#